data_AF-A0A1W6LES5-F1
#
_entry.id   AF-A0A1W6LES5-F1
#
_cell.length_a   1.000
_cell.length_b   1.000
_cell.length_c   1.000
_cell.angle_alpha   90.00
_cell.angle_beta   90.00
_cell.angle_gamma   90.00
#
_symmetry.space_group_name_H-M   'P 1'
#
loop_
_entity.id
_entity.type
_entity.pdbx_description
1 polymer ?
#
loop_
_entity_poly.entity_id
_entity_poly.type
_entity_poly.pdbx_seq_one_letter_code
_entity_poly.pdbx_strand_id
1 'polypeptide(L)'
;MRTWAAGLLVMWCSMVSALAADFTHGVDVSGSLATIWFKPAASAAWVDAHYDVDGGAMQNVRMVYQASAARYEQKVPVATGTRLGYWFTYAIGTAATDSARFTFTVGGGTTTPPPATTGAACFYEHVNYQGASFCADSSQAFVGAAWNDRISSVKVQAGRQVRLFEHANEGGRVLDLTADTPSLVAANFNDTASSFRIGAATGGVDLPTGSGVMTFKLVNGTSGAYRNDQVYFAVIGYNPDTRALSYVDRTGRLLPAALGDNDAANRLVKNGQNYTNYFHKLSDVDWVSLPRIDSGRMFISVGSPMYIKVNRAGDGSLGFAGPDLGNPTDPNQDVNFEWVEFTIDRYGYHGNTTRVDQFGFPLRTRLLGRDGYDRTLGETATRAQIFADFEAQVPAEFRPLVQRPYRIVAPAKGNFNHGRPQGSYFDAYVDQVWRHYAANDLVFTAEAGTFRGRVVGNDFVFSKDGGPADIYIRGKPTTQAILEGSGNLAAGSAVEKVVQAQITAAFNRHLLVTVDPSRWSDSASYYLTSPANHFAAFWHTHSIDGLAYGFCYDDVRSKSSLLEHPDPKGLIITVGW
;
A
#
# COMPACT_ATOMS: atom_id res chain seq x y z
N MET A 1 -79.50 22.90 9.53
CA MET A 1 -78.30 22.83 10.40
C MET A 1 -77.23 22.12 9.57
N ARG A 2 -76.34 22.80 8.84
CA ARG A 2 -75.08 23.45 9.29
C ARG A 2 -74.33 22.61 10.33
N THR A 3 -73.32 21.87 9.87
CA THR A 3 -72.09 21.62 10.63
C THR A 3 -70.90 21.78 9.67
N TRP A 4 -69.98 22.64 10.08
CA TRP A 4 -68.76 23.06 9.39
C TRP A 4 -67.55 22.44 10.10
N ALA A 5 -66.54 22.13 9.29
CA ALA A 5 -65.08 22.25 9.49
C ALA A 5 -64.46 22.11 10.90
N ALA A 6 -63.43 21.26 10.97
CA ALA A 6 -62.06 21.72 11.23
C ALA A 6 -61.07 20.57 10.91
N GLY A 7 -60.46 20.62 9.73
CA GLY A 7 -59.23 19.88 9.46
C GLY A 7 -58.10 20.55 10.23
N LEU A 8 -57.46 19.82 11.13
CA LEU A 8 -56.31 20.31 11.90
C LEU A 8 -55.10 20.36 10.96
N LEU A 9 -54.75 21.57 10.51
CA LEU A 9 -53.50 21.85 9.81
C LEU A 9 -52.39 21.89 10.88
N VAL A 10 -51.67 20.79 11.06
CA VAL A 10 -50.40 20.81 11.82
C VAL A 10 -49.35 21.41 10.91
N MET A 11 -49.02 22.68 11.15
CA MET A 11 -47.94 23.39 10.50
C MET A 11 -46.61 22.80 10.98
N TRP A 12 -46.03 21.88 10.20
CA TRP A 12 -44.66 21.44 10.38
C TRP A 12 -43.73 22.59 9.99
N CYS A 13 -43.17 23.27 11.01
CA CYS A 13 -42.02 24.14 10.80
C CYS A 13 -40.83 23.24 10.46
N SER A 14 -40.53 23.14 9.17
CA SER A 14 -39.38 22.39 8.68
C SER A 14 -38.14 23.20 9.04
N MET A 15 -37.40 22.80 10.09
CA MET A 15 -36.04 23.31 10.28
C MET A 15 -35.17 22.65 9.21
N VAL A 16 -34.94 23.36 8.12
CA VAL A 16 -33.92 22.99 7.13
C VAL A 16 -32.58 23.19 7.83
N SER A 17 -31.78 22.15 7.96
CA SER A 17 -30.40 22.29 8.43
C SER A 17 -29.56 22.96 7.34
N ALA A 18 -28.78 23.99 7.71
CA ALA A 18 -27.86 24.66 6.81
C ALA A 18 -26.86 23.68 6.15
N LEU A 19 -26.61 23.86 4.85
CA LEU A 19 -25.49 23.22 4.16
C LEU A 19 -24.23 24.08 4.35
N ALA A 20 -23.04 23.46 4.42
CA ALA A 20 -21.76 24.15 4.56
C ALA A 20 -21.42 25.14 3.40
N ALA A 21 -22.25 25.20 2.36
CA ALA A 21 -22.10 26.05 1.19
C ALA A 21 -22.65 27.49 1.36
N ASP A 22 -23.39 27.79 2.44
CA ASP A 22 -24.13 29.06 2.56
C ASP A 22 -23.34 30.21 3.20
N PHE A 23 -22.32 29.93 4.00
CA PHE A 23 -21.56 30.96 4.74
C PHE A 23 -20.21 30.44 5.26
N THR A 24 -19.36 31.37 5.67
CA THR A 24 -18.17 31.14 6.50
C THR A 24 -18.31 31.86 7.83
N HIS A 25 -17.65 31.40 8.89
CA HIS A 25 -17.73 32.01 10.21
C HIS A 25 -16.41 31.87 10.98
N GLY A 26 -16.28 32.59 12.09
CA GLY A 26 -15.13 32.47 12.98
C GLY A 26 -15.21 33.38 14.19
N VAL A 27 -14.12 33.38 14.98
CA VAL A 27 -13.91 34.28 16.12
C VAL A 27 -12.52 34.89 16.02
N ASP A 28 -12.45 36.21 15.85
CA ASP A 28 -11.19 36.96 15.82
C ASP A 28 -10.95 37.57 17.21
N VAL A 29 -9.76 37.39 17.80
CA VAL A 29 -9.44 37.94 19.13
C VAL A 29 -8.40 39.05 19.02
N SER A 30 -8.69 40.19 19.64
CA SER A 30 -7.74 41.30 19.81
C SER A 30 -7.78 41.78 21.26
N GLY A 31 -6.70 41.55 22.01
CA GLY A 31 -6.64 41.86 23.44
C GLY A 31 -7.72 41.12 24.23
N SER A 32 -8.54 41.86 24.98
CA SER A 32 -9.65 41.34 25.79
C SER A 32 -10.99 41.30 25.05
N LEU A 33 -10.97 41.28 23.72
CA LEU A 33 -12.18 41.32 22.90
C LEU A 33 -12.15 40.24 21.81
N ALA A 34 -13.15 39.38 21.81
CA ALA A 34 -13.45 38.44 20.74
C ALA A 34 -14.50 39.04 19.81
N THR A 35 -14.37 38.82 18.51
CA THR A 35 -15.34 39.21 17.50
C THR A 35 -15.84 37.95 16.81
N ILE A 36 -17.03 37.51 17.19
CA ILE A 36 -17.73 36.42 16.48
C ILE A 36 -18.21 37.01 15.16
N TRP A 37 -17.88 36.36 14.04
CA TRP A 37 -18.25 36.86 12.73
C TRP A 37 -18.88 35.79 11.84
N PHE A 38 -19.75 36.24 10.93
CA PHE A 38 -20.47 35.42 9.95
C PHE A 38 -20.43 36.12 8.59
N LYS A 39 -19.86 35.46 7.59
CA LYS A 39 -19.75 35.97 6.21
C LYS A 39 -20.57 35.08 5.28
N PRO A 40 -21.72 35.55 4.80
CA PRO A 40 -22.57 34.75 3.93
C PRO A 40 -21.94 34.58 2.54
N ALA A 41 -22.20 33.46 1.89
CA ALA A 41 -21.76 33.17 0.51
C ALA A 41 -22.57 33.97 -0.54
N ALA A 42 -23.77 34.40 -0.18
CA ALA A 42 -24.63 35.32 -0.94
C ALA A 42 -25.13 36.46 -0.03
N SER A 43 -25.80 37.49 -0.55
CA SER A 43 -26.31 38.58 0.30
C SER A 43 -27.35 38.06 1.32
N ALA A 44 -26.99 38.06 2.60
CA ALA A 44 -27.93 37.81 3.68
C ALA A 44 -28.72 39.09 3.99
N ALA A 45 -30.02 38.96 4.24
CA ALA A 45 -30.84 40.08 4.70
C ALA A 45 -30.49 40.46 6.15
N TRP A 46 -30.20 39.45 6.97
CA TRP A 46 -29.78 39.61 8.36
C TRP A 46 -29.19 38.32 8.95
N VAL A 47 -28.49 38.48 10.08
CA VAL A 47 -27.90 37.39 10.87
C VAL A 47 -28.05 37.69 12.36
N ASP A 48 -28.57 36.72 13.12
CA ASP A 48 -28.55 36.69 14.58
C ASP A 48 -27.46 35.73 15.06
N ALA A 49 -26.70 36.14 16.09
CA ALA A 49 -25.76 35.27 16.80
C ALA A 49 -26.36 34.86 18.15
N HIS A 50 -26.26 33.57 18.45
CA HIS A 50 -26.66 32.94 19.70
C HIS A 50 -25.39 32.42 20.37
N TYR A 51 -24.96 32.99 21.49
CA TYR A 51 -23.69 32.60 22.12
C TYR A 51 -23.74 32.60 23.65
N ASP A 52 -22.91 31.75 24.26
CA ASP A 52 -22.62 31.71 25.68
C ASP A 52 -21.13 31.91 25.95
N VAL A 53 -20.81 32.43 27.12
CA VAL A 53 -19.44 32.61 27.61
C VAL A 53 -19.26 31.67 28.80
N ASP A 54 -18.32 30.74 28.70
CA ASP A 54 -17.98 29.70 29.68
C ASP A 54 -19.19 28.86 30.15
N GLY A 55 -20.14 28.58 29.26
CA GLY A 55 -21.36 27.83 29.60
C GLY A 55 -22.40 28.66 30.36
N GLY A 56 -22.24 29.99 30.39
CA GLY A 56 -23.18 30.92 31.00
C GLY A 56 -24.50 31.07 30.24
N ALA A 57 -25.29 32.09 30.61
CA ALA A 57 -26.58 32.34 29.98
C ALA A 57 -26.44 32.69 28.48
N MET A 58 -27.22 32.01 27.64
CA MET A 58 -27.26 32.25 26.19
C MET A 58 -27.70 33.69 25.87
N GLN A 59 -26.86 34.39 25.11
CA GLN A 59 -27.13 35.71 24.54
C GLN A 59 -27.61 35.54 23.10
N ASN A 60 -28.65 36.28 22.70
CA ASN A 60 -29.19 36.24 21.33
C ASN A 60 -29.18 37.67 20.79
N VAL A 61 -28.39 37.94 19.75
CA VAL A 61 -28.11 39.32 19.30
C VAL A 61 -28.14 39.41 17.78
N ARG A 62 -28.84 40.43 17.25
CA ARG A 62 -28.77 40.83 15.85
C ARG A 62 -27.39 41.39 15.53
N MET A 63 -26.66 40.69 14.67
CA MET A 63 -25.30 41.07 14.31
C MET A 63 -25.29 42.30 13.40
N VAL A 64 -24.22 43.09 13.47
CA VAL A 64 -24.03 44.29 12.65
C VAL A 64 -23.19 43.95 11.43
N TYR A 65 -23.65 44.33 10.23
CA TYR A 65 -22.88 44.13 9.00
C TYR A 65 -21.73 45.14 8.89
N GLN A 66 -20.51 44.63 8.73
CA GLN A 66 -19.31 45.42 8.49
C GLN A 66 -18.93 45.38 7.01
N ALA A 67 -19.23 46.46 6.30
CA ALA A 67 -19.07 46.53 4.84
C ALA A 67 -17.62 46.32 4.38
N SER A 68 -16.63 46.80 5.15
CA SER A 68 -15.20 46.69 4.81
C SER A 68 -14.68 45.24 4.86
N ALA A 69 -15.26 44.41 5.72
CA ALA A 69 -14.92 42.98 5.84
C ALA A 69 -15.93 42.07 5.10
N ALA A 70 -17.00 42.66 4.56
CA ALA A 70 -18.13 41.99 3.94
C ALA A 70 -18.72 40.85 4.81
N ARG A 71 -18.87 41.09 6.12
CA ARG A 71 -19.34 40.10 7.08
C ARG A 71 -20.11 40.74 8.24
N TYR A 72 -20.97 39.97 8.90
CA TYR A 72 -21.64 40.33 10.14
C TYR A 72 -20.73 40.08 11.32
N GLU A 73 -20.71 40.97 12.30
CA GLU A 73 -19.84 40.88 13.49
C GLU A 73 -20.60 41.14 14.79
N GLN A 74 -20.23 40.39 15.83
CA GLN A 74 -20.64 40.59 17.22
C GLN A 74 -19.40 40.57 18.12
N LYS A 75 -19.20 41.64 18.87
CA LYS A 75 -18.07 41.79 19.79
C LYS A 75 -18.44 41.30 21.19
N VAL A 76 -17.56 40.53 21.80
CA VAL A 76 -17.75 39.88 23.10
C VAL A 76 -16.49 40.11 23.94
N PRO A 77 -16.58 40.78 25.10
CA PRO A 77 -15.46 40.89 26.03
C PRO A 77 -15.06 39.50 26.56
N VAL A 78 -13.78 39.18 26.54
CA VAL A 78 -13.24 37.87 26.93
C VAL A 78 -11.86 37.98 27.58
N ALA A 79 -11.42 36.94 28.27
CA ALA A 79 -10.06 36.77 28.74
C ALA A 79 -9.41 35.51 28.13
N THR A 80 -8.09 35.40 28.21
CA THR A 80 -7.39 34.15 27.86
C THR A 80 -7.93 32.99 28.71
N GLY A 81 -8.27 31.88 28.06
CA GLY A 81 -8.91 30.70 28.63
C GLY A 81 -10.43 30.66 28.46
N THR A 82 -11.08 31.79 28.15
CA THR A 82 -12.55 31.84 27.98
C THR A 82 -13.01 30.96 26.82
N ARG A 83 -14.01 30.10 27.07
CA ARG A 83 -14.69 29.28 26.06
C ARG A 83 -15.98 29.97 25.61
N LEU A 84 -16.07 30.28 24.33
CA LEU A 84 -17.30 30.75 23.68
C LEU A 84 -18.01 29.57 23.02
N GLY A 85 -19.25 29.30 23.39
CA GLY A 85 -20.18 28.49 22.58
C GLY A 85 -21.01 29.42 21.71
N TYR A 86 -21.18 29.13 20.41
CA TYR A 86 -21.99 30.00 19.54
C TYR A 86 -22.61 29.28 18.35
N TRP A 87 -23.69 29.84 17.81
CA TRP A 87 -24.34 29.46 16.55
C TRP A 87 -25.12 30.66 16.00
N PHE A 88 -25.68 30.53 14.80
CA PHE A 88 -26.36 31.61 14.08
C PHE A 88 -27.73 31.20 13.55
N THR A 89 -28.67 32.13 13.55
CA THR A 89 -29.86 32.12 12.70
C THR A 89 -29.69 33.20 11.63
N TYR A 90 -29.86 32.87 10.35
CA TYR A 90 -29.64 33.81 9.25
C TYR A 90 -30.67 33.67 8.14
N ALA A 91 -30.87 34.73 7.37
CA ALA A 91 -31.76 34.72 6.21
C ALA A 91 -30.98 35.05 4.92
N ILE A 92 -30.68 34.02 4.14
CA ILE A 92 -30.23 34.13 2.75
C ILE A 92 -31.42 33.72 1.88
N GLY A 93 -31.97 34.66 1.10
CA GLY A 93 -33.27 34.48 0.45
C GLY A 93 -34.45 34.69 1.40
N THR A 94 -35.52 33.91 1.27
CA THR A 94 -36.80 34.15 1.98
C THR A 94 -37.01 33.34 3.26
N ALA A 95 -36.12 32.38 3.58
CA ALA A 95 -36.25 31.52 4.75
C ALA A 95 -35.14 31.80 5.77
N ALA A 96 -35.51 31.83 7.06
CA ALA A 96 -34.55 31.85 8.16
C ALA A 96 -34.05 30.43 8.43
N THR A 97 -32.74 30.27 8.59
CA THR A 97 -32.06 28.99 8.75
C THR A 97 -31.12 29.03 9.95
N ASP A 98 -31.10 27.96 10.73
CA ASP A 98 -30.18 27.78 11.85
C ASP A 98 -28.93 27.02 11.39
N SER A 99 -27.78 27.49 11.85
CA SER A 99 -26.49 26.82 11.67
C SER A 99 -26.23 25.77 12.76
N ALA A 100 -25.19 24.95 12.55
CA ALA A 100 -24.64 24.08 13.59
C ALA A 100 -24.08 24.90 14.78
N ARG A 101 -23.85 24.23 15.91
CA ARG A 101 -23.23 24.83 17.09
C ARG A 101 -21.71 24.69 17.08
N PHE A 102 -21.03 25.76 17.45
CA PHE A 102 -19.57 25.90 17.42
C PHE A 102 -19.02 26.27 18.80
N THR A 103 -17.73 26.04 18.99
CA THR A 103 -17.02 26.42 20.22
C THR A 103 -15.64 26.99 19.91
N PHE A 104 -15.19 27.99 20.67
CA PHE A 104 -13.85 28.60 20.54
C PHE A 104 -13.26 28.91 21.92
N THR A 105 -11.97 28.62 22.16
CA THR A 105 -11.28 28.95 23.42
C THR A 105 -10.21 30.01 23.17
N VAL A 106 -10.35 31.16 23.83
CA VAL A 106 -9.47 32.33 23.69
C VAL A 106 -8.07 31.99 24.20
N GLY A 107 -7.05 32.08 23.35
CA GLY A 107 -5.65 31.86 23.74
C GLY A 107 -5.27 30.41 24.10
N GLY A 108 -6.13 29.42 23.81
CA GLY A 108 -5.71 28.02 23.72
C GLY A 108 -4.85 27.87 22.46
N GLY A 109 -3.57 27.56 22.63
CA GLY A 109 -2.57 27.65 21.56
C GLY A 109 -2.91 26.88 20.28
N THR A 110 -3.19 27.63 19.22
CA THR A 110 -2.71 27.36 17.86
C THR A 110 -2.31 28.71 17.28
N THR A 111 -1.00 28.92 17.11
CA THR A 111 -0.48 30.03 16.33
C THR A 111 -0.99 29.86 14.90
N THR A 112 -1.92 30.69 14.48
CA THR A 112 -2.21 30.96 13.08
C THR A 112 -1.33 32.15 12.68
N PRO A 113 -0.18 31.96 11.99
CA PRO A 113 0.40 33.05 11.24
C PRO A 113 -0.55 33.47 10.10
N PRO A 114 -0.57 34.76 9.73
CA PRO A 114 -1.22 35.24 8.51
C PRO A 114 -0.76 34.44 7.27
N PRO A 115 -1.56 34.37 6.19
CA PRO A 115 -1.20 33.60 5.00
C PRO A 115 0.09 34.16 4.39
N ALA A 116 1.16 33.36 4.42
CA ALA A 116 2.37 33.64 3.70
C ALA A 116 2.11 33.45 2.20
N THR A 117 2.55 34.42 1.39
CA THR A 117 2.47 34.40 -0.08
C THR A 117 3.47 33.44 -0.73
N THR A 118 4.27 32.72 0.07
CA THR A 118 5.28 31.75 -0.35
C THR A 118 5.52 30.71 0.76
N GLY A 119 5.66 29.42 0.39
CA GLY A 119 6.11 28.33 1.27
C GLY A 119 6.57 27.12 0.45
N ALA A 120 7.17 26.11 1.08
CA ALA A 120 7.68 24.90 0.43
C ALA A 120 6.62 24.16 -0.42
N ALA A 121 5.36 24.26 -0.04
CA ALA A 121 4.22 23.92 -0.86
C ALA A 121 3.03 24.83 -0.58
N CYS A 122 2.18 25.06 -1.58
CA CYS A 122 0.92 25.79 -1.46
C CYS A 122 -0.24 24.93 -1.93
N PHE A 123 -1.32 24.90 -1.14
CA PHE A 123 -2.49 24.06 -1.34
C PHE A 123 -3.69 24.95 -1.64
N TYR A 124 -4.54 24.49 -2.55
CA TYR A 124 -5.65 25.28 -3.10
C TYR A 124 -6.94 24.48 -3.04
N GLU A 125 -8.01 25.17 -2.68
CA GLU A 125 -9.35 24.60 -2.52
C GLU A 125 -9.96 24.15 -3.86
N HIS A 126 -9.57 24.78 -4.96
CA HIS A 126 -10.05 24.46 -6.29
C HIS A 126 -8.92 24.07 -7.22
N VAL A 127 -9.28 23.44 -8.33
CA VAL A 127 -8.36 23.18 -9.44
C VAL A 127 -7.80 24.48 -10.02
N ASN A 128 -6.69 24.38 -10.75
CA ASN A 128 -5.96 25.47 -11.38
C ASN A 128 -5.52 26.58 -10.40
N TYR A 129 -5.21 26.20 -9.16
CA TYR A 129 -4.69 27.07 -8.10
C TYR A 129 -5.65 28.20 -7.72
N GLN A 130 -6.96 27.92 -7.74
CA GLN A 130 -8.03 28.86 -7.41
C GLN A 130 -8.64 28.56 -6.04
N GLY A 131 -9.52 29.44 -5.57
CA GLY A 131 -10.22 29.29 -4.28
C GLY A 131 -9.36 29.72 -3.09
N ALA A 132 -9.75 29.30 -1.88
CA ALA A 132 -8.92 29.50 -0.70
C ALA A 132 -7.55 28.83 -0.91
N SER A 133 -6.51 29.36 -0.28
CA SER A 133 -5.18 28.76 -0.32
C SER A 133 -4.41 28.98 0.98
N PHE A 134 -3.47 28.07 1.25
CA PHE A 134 -2.45 28.23 2.28
C PHE A 134 -1.14 27.64 1.78
N CYS A 135 -0.02 28.13 2.31
CA CYS A 135 1.28 27.53 2.07
C CYS A 135 1.86 26.98 3.39
N ALA A 136 2.68 25.95 3.30
CA ALA A 136 3.35 25.33 4.43
C ALA A 136 4.83 25.06 4.11
N ASP A 137 5.68 25.18 5.13
CA ASP A 137 7.11 24.88 5.08
C ASP A 137 7.48 23.57 5.80
N SER A 138 6.52 22.97 6.51
CA SER A 138 6.70 21.75 7.30
C SER A 138 5.49 20.82 7.19
N SER A 139 5.74 19.52 7.40
CA SER A 139 4.72 18.46 7.44
C SER A 139 3.63 18.74 8.47
N GLN A 140 2.39 18.35 8.16
CA GLN A 140 1.24 18.47 9.04
C GLN A 140 0.56 17.11 9.20
N ALA A 141 0.51 16.61 10.44
CA ALA A 141 -0.22 15.39 10.79
C ALA A 141 -1.74 15.56 10.64
N PHE A 142 -2.25 16.79 10.53
CA PHE A 142 -3.64 17.07 10.19
C PHE A 142 -3.73 18.47 9.58
N VAL A 143 -4.40 18.64 8.45
CA VAL A 143 -4.52 19.95 7.78
C VAL A 143 -5.46 20.92 8.50
N GLY A 144 -6.13 20.45 9.54
CA GLY A 144 -7.12 21.21 10.30
C GLY A 144 -8.52 21.05 9.70
N ALA A 145 -9.54 21.19 10.55
CA ALA A 145 -10.94 20.96 10.15
C ALA A 145 -11.40 21.86 8.99
N ALA A 146 -10.79 23.04 8.84
CA ALA A 146 -11.12 23.98 7.76
C ALA A 146 -10.62 23.53 6.39
N TRP A 147 -9.59 22.69 6.32
CA TRP A 147 -8.94 22.26 5.08
C TRP A 147 -9.05 20.75 4.82
N ASN A 148 -9.56 20.00 5.79
CA ASN A 148 -9.77 18.57 5.67
C ASN A 148 -10.65 18.28 4.45
N ASP A 149 -10.17 17.41 3.56
CA ASP A 149 -10.93 16.96 2.39
C ASP A 149 -11.33 18.11 1.45
N ARG A 150 -10.47 19.13 1.31
CA ARG A 150 -10.72 20.30 0.44
C ARG A 150 -9.61 20.63 -0.54
N ILE A 151 -8.49 19.91 -0.50
CA ILE A 151 -7.35 20.20 -1.37
C ILE A 151 -7.64 19.64 -2.77
N SER A 152 -7.67 20.52 -3.77
CA SER A 152 -7.97 20.19 -5.17
C SER A 152 -6.82 20.50 -6.14
N SER A 153 -5.87 21.38 -5.77
CA SER A 153 -4.61 21.57 -6.49
C SER A 153 -3.47 22.00 -5.56
N VAL A 154 -2.22 21.77 -5.97
CA VAL A 154 -1.03 22.00 -5.13
C VAL A 154 0.10 22.58 -5.97
N LYS A 155 0.73 23.66 -5.52
CA LYS A 155 2.04 24.11 -6.01
C LYS A 155 3.14 23.60 -5.10
N VAL A 156 4.22 23.12 -5.69
CA VAL A 156 5.35 22.56 -4.95
C VAL A 156 6.60 23.34 -5.32
N GLN A 157 7.26 23.94 -4.33
CA GLN A 157 8.48 24.70 -4.58
C GLN A 157 9.53 23.77 -5.22
N ALA A 158 10.26 24.29 -6.20
CA ALA A 158 11.35 23.57 -6.84
C ALA A 158 12.32 22.98 -5.78
N GLY A 159 12.61 21.68 -5.88
CA GLY A 159 13.43 20.96 -4.90
C GLY A 159 12.69 20.52 -3.63
N ARG A 160 11.35 20.62 -3.57
CA ARG A 160 10.48 20.08 -2.51
C ARG A 160 9.58 18.93 -3.02
N GLN A 161 9.17 18.04 -2.12
CA GLN A 161 8.14 17.03 -2.38
C GLN A 161 7.07 17.16 -1.30
N VAL A 162 5.83 17.00 -1.72
CA VAL A 162 4.66 16.90 -0.86
C VAL A 162 4.08 15.51 -0.99
N ARG A 163 3.96 14.81 0.12
CA ARG A 163 3.18 13.57 0.20
C ARG A 163 1.85 13.86 0.86
N LEU A 164 0.75 13.72 0.13
CA LEU A 164 -0.61 13.83 0.66
C LEU A 164 -1.08 12.48 1.20
N PHE A 165 -1.87 12.52 2.28
CA PHE A 165 -2.47 11.36 2.91
C PHE A 165 -3.98 11.59 3.06
N GLU A 166 -4.76 10.56 2.76
CA GLU A 166 -6.23 10.59 2.82
C GLU A 166 -6.77 10.75 4.25
N HIS A 167 -6.03 10.33 5.27
CA HIS A 167 -6.46 10.45 6.67
C HIS A 167 -5.47 11.27 7.50
N ALA A 168 -5.94 11.75 8.66
CA ALA A 168 -5.10 12.38 9.66
C ALA A 168 -4.02 11.39 10.16
N ASN A 169 -2.94 11.93 10.73
CA ASN A 169 -1.76 11.22 11.20
C ASN A 169 -1.11 10.34 10.13
N GLU A 170 -1.10 10.82 8.88
CA GLU A 170 -0.40 10.19 7.76
C GLU A 170 -0.92 8.78 7.41
N GLY A 171 -2.22 8.57 7.61
CA GLY A 171 -2.92 7.32 7.28
C GLY A 171 -3.65 7.35 5.94
N GLY A 172 -4.17 6.20 5.53
CA GLY A 172 -4.97 6.05 4.31
C GLY A 172 -4.14 6.01 3.03
N ARG A 173 -4.79 6.24 1.89
CA ARG A 173 -4.10 6.31 0.58
C ARG A 173 -3.13 7.48 0.55
N VAL A 174 -2.14 7.37 -0.33
CA VAL A 174 -1.01 8.31 -0.44
C VAL A 174 -0.88 8.82 -1.87
N LEU A 175 -0.57 10.12 -2.03
CA LEU A 175 -0.20 10.72 -3.31
C LEU A 175 1.06 11.58 -3.14
N ASP A 176 2.11 11.27 -3.91
CA ASP A 176 3.36 12.01 -3.94
C ASP A 176 3.37 13.05 -5.07
N LEU A 177 3.69 14.30 -4.73
CA LEU A 177 3.76 15.43 -5.65
C LEU A 177 5.16 16.08 -5.57
N THR A 178 5.86 16.15 -6.70
CA THR A 178 7.19 16.78 -6.81
C THR A 178 7.19 18.05 -7.66
N ALA A 179 6.03 18.46 -8.17
CA ALA A 179 5.86 19.62 -9.02
C ALA A 179 4.45 20.20 -8.87
N ASP A 180 4.26 21.40 -9.42
CA ASP A 180 2.97 22.07 -9.55
C ASP A 180 1.94 21.15 -10.23
N THR A 181 0.87 20.86 -9.50
CA THR A 181 -0.20 19.95 -9.89
C THR A 181 -1.51 20.73 -9.96
N PRO A 182 -1.99 21.09 -11.18
CA PRO A 182 -3.14 21.96 -11.35
C PRO A 182 -4.46 21.27 -11.02
N SER A 183 -4.52 19.94 -10.91
CA SER A 183 -5.73 19.23 -10.51
C SER A 183 -5.40 17.86 -9.91
N LEU A 184 -6.02 17.53 -8.79
CA LEU A 184 -5.92 16.20 -8.15
C LEU A 184 -7.01 15.21 -8.62
N VAL A 185 -7.92 15.64 -9.51
CA VAL A 185 -9.05 14.82 -9.99
C VAL A 185 -8.56 13.58 -10.74
N ALA A 186 -7.60 13.75 -11.67
CA ALA A 186 -7.04 12.63 -12.45
C ALA A 186 -6.30 11.60 -11.57
N ALA A 187 -5.82 12.03 -10.40
CA ALA A 187 -5.16 11.16 -9.42
C ALA A 187 -6.15 10.52 -8.42
N ASN A 188 -7.47 10.75 -8.58
CA ASN A 188 -8.51 10.30 -7.66
C ASN A 188 -8.22 10.67 -6.18
N PHE A 189 -7.70 11.89 -5.97
CA PHE A 189 -7.28 12.43 -4.67
C PHE A 189 -7.83 13.85 -4.43
N ASN A 190 -8.79 14.29 -5.25
CA ASN A 190 -9.47 15.57 -5.08
C ASN A 190 -10.27 15.56 -3.78
N ASP A 191 -10.17 16.61 -2.98
CA ASP A 191 -10.98 16.77 -1.76
C ASP A 191 -10.85 15.56 -0.81
N THR A 192 -9.66 14.97 -0.77
CA THR A 192 -9.39 13.72 -0.02
C THR A 192 -8.30 13.92 1.03
N ALA A 193 -7.41 14.89 0.86
CA ALA A 193 -6.25 15.01 1.73
C ALA A 193 -6.61 15.54 3.12
N SER A 194 -6.25 14.77 4.15
CA SER A 194 -6.44 15.09 5.57
C SER A 194 -5.11 15.37 6.29
N SER A 195 -3.97 14.93 5.76
CA SER A 195 -2.63 15.25 6.27
C SER A 195 -1.57 15.24 5.17
N PHE A 196 -0.38 15.81 5.42
CA PHE A 196 0.71 15.81 4.44
C PHE A 196 2.10 15.83 5.06
N ARG A 197 3.10 15.31 4.32
CA ARG A 197 4.52 15.51 4.62
C ARG A 197 5.17 16.43 3.60
N ILE A 198 5.98 17.36 4.09
CA ILE A 198 6.89 18.17 3.27
C ILE A 198 8.29 17.64 3.49
N GLY A 199 8.87 17.11 2.43
CA GLY A 199 10.28 16.77 2.38
C GLY A 199 11.07 17.82 1.59
N ALA A 200 12.40 17.72 1.65
CA ALA A 200 13.13 17.95 0.42
C ALA A 200 12.46 17.06 -0.64
N ALA A 201 12.32 17.55 -1.87
CA ALA A 201 12.18 16.61 -2.97
C ALA A 201 13.36 15.68 -2.76
N THR A 202 13.13 14.38 -2.68
CA THR A 202 14.24 13.46 -2.88
C THR A 202 14.71 13.72 -4.30
N GLY A 203 15.47 14.80 -4.55
CA GLY A 203 15.50 15.59 -5.79
C GLY A 203 14.33 15.30 -6.75
N GLY A 204 14.51 15.17 -8.06
CA GLY A 204 14.50 13.79 -8.54
C GLY A 204 15.45 12.95 -7.71
N VAL A 205 15.08 11.72 -7.34
CA VAL A 205 16.03 10.85 -6.65
C VAL A 205 17.26 10.93 -7.54
N ASP A 206 18.40 11.35 -6.99
CA ASP A 206 19.66 11.35 -7.70
C ASP A 206 19.97 9.86 -7.92
N LEU A 207 19.22 9.32 -8.88
CA LEU A 207 19.32 8.03 -9.49
C LEU A 207 20.38 8.29 -10.53
N PRO A 208 21.60 7.80 -10.30
CA PRO A 208 22.65 7.97 -11.27
C PRO A 208 22.17 7.39 -12.60
N THR A 209 22.45 8.11 -13.68
CA THR A 209 22.10 7.62 -15.01
C THR A 209 23.19 6.64 -15.43
N GLY A 210 22.85 5.35 -15.43
CA GLY A 210 23.71 4.31 -15.96
C GLY A 210 23.49 4.06 -17.45
N SER A 211 24.24 3.11 -18.02
CA SER A 211 24.17 2.71 -19.43
C SER A 211 23.08 1.67 -19.75
N GLY A 212 22.43 1.11 -18.72
CA GLY A 212 21.34 0.15 -18.83
C GLY A 212 19.97 0.77 -19.05
N VAL A 213 18.92 -0.05 -18.93
CA VAL A 213 17.52 0.35 -19.10
C VAL A 213 17.04 1.21 -17.93
N MET A 214 17.47 0.89 -16.71
CA MET A 214 17.09 1.61 -15.49
C MET A 214 18.20 1.50 -14.43
N THR A 215 18.03 2.21 -13.32
CA THR A 215 18.97 2.16 -12.18
C THR A 215 18.32 1.54 -10.96
N PHE A 216 19.00 0.60 -10.30
CA PHE A 216 18.63 0.17 -8.96
C PHE A 216 19.52 0.89 -7.95
N LYS A 217 18.91 1.52 -6.94
CA LYS A 217 19.61 2.17 -5.84
C LYS A 217 19.21 1.51 -4.52
N LEU A 218 20.18 1.13 -3.71
CA LEU A 218 19.93 0.54 -2.40
C LEU A 218 20.06 1.60 -1.33
N VAL A 219 19.14 1.58 -0.37
CA VAL A 219 19.12 2.47 0.78
C VAL A 219 19.20 1.62 2.04
N ASN A 220 20.21 1.91 2.86
CA ASN A 220 20.31 1.33 4.19
C ASN A 220 19.29 2.00 5.13
N GLY A 221 18.13 1.36 5.28
CA GLY A 221 17.06 1.75 6.20
C GLY A 221 17.10 1.02 7.54
N THR A 222 18.21 0.35 7.88
CA THR A 222 18.31 -0.49 9.09
C THR A 222 18.43 0.32 10.40
N SER A 223 18.38 1.65 10.31
CA SER A 223 18.40 2.57 11.47
C SER A 223 19.60 2.34 12.42
N GLY A 224 20.76 2.04 11.84
CA GLY A 224 22.01 1.83 12.58
C GLY A 224 22.27 0.38 13.03
N ALA A 225 21.34 -0.55 12.79
CA ALA A 225 21.58 -1.97 13.08
C ALA A 225 22.71 -2.56 12.23
N TYR A 226 22.84 -2.12 10.97
CA TYR A 226 23.94 -2.47 10.09
C TYR A 226 24.53 -1.24 9.41
N ARG A 227 25.85 -1.21 9.29
CA ARG A 227 26.56 -0.22 8.47
C ARG A 227 26.51 -0.62 6.99
N ASN A 228 26.79 0.32 6.08
CA ASN A 228 26.79 0.04 4.64
C ASN A 228 27.83 -1.04 4.24
N ASP A 229 28.95 -1.17 4.94
CA ASP A 229 29.94 -2.23 4.71
C ASP A 229 29.49 -3.62 5.21
N GLN A 230 28.30 -3.70 5.81
CA GLN A 230 27.65 -4.91 6.30
C GLN A 230 26.34 -5.21 5.56
N VAL A 231 25.98 -4.44 4.54
CA VAL A 231 24.84 -4.72 3.65
C VAL A 231 25.41 -5.17 2.30
N TYR A 232 25.01 -6.36 1.86
CA TYR A 232 25.52 -7.00 0.66
C TYR A 232 24.40 -7.21 -0.35
N PHE A 233 24.69 -7.12 -1.64
CA PHE A 233 23.75 -7.51 -2.68
C PHE A 233 24.43 -8.14 -3.90
N ALA A 234 23.70 -8.98 -4.63
CA ALA A 234 24.10 -9.53 -5.92
C ALA A 234 22.88 -9.61 -6.84
N VAL A 235 23.07 -9.30 -8.12
CA VAL A 235 22.02 -9.50 -9.15
C VAL A 235 22.40 -10.67 -10.03
N ILE A 236 21.53 -11.68 -10.08
CA ILE A 236 21.71 -12.91 -10.87
C ILE A 236 20.43 -13.15 -11.67
N GLY A 237 20.54 -13.55 -12.92
CA GLY A 237 19.41 -13.88 -13.79
C GLY A 237 19.89 -14.42 -15.13
N TYR A 238 19.09 -14.29 -16.17
CA TYR A 238 19.43 -14.79 -17.50
C TYR A 238 19.54 -13.67 -18.50
N ASN A 239 20.54 -13.74 -19.37
CA ASN A 239 20.63 -12.86 -20.51
C ASN A 239 19.45 -13.14 -21.46
N PRO A 240 18.65 -12.13 -21.83
CA PRO A 240 17.43 -12.34 -22.61
C PRO A 240 17.72 -12.83 -24.04
N ASP A 241 18.87 -12.48 -24.59
CA ASP A 241 19.26 -12.82 -25.96
C ASP A 241 19.92 -14.20 -26.03
N THR A 242 20.82 -14.53 -25.10
CA THR A 242 21.58 -15.78 -25.12
C THR A 242 21.02 -16.88 -24.22
N ARG A 243 20.08 -16.55 -23.32
CA ARG A 243 19.57 -17.42 -22.25
C ARG A 243 20.65 -17.93 -21.29
N ALA A 244 21.85 -17.35 -21.33
CA ALA A 244 22.93 -17.72 -20.43
C ALA A 244 22.67 -17.18 -19.02
N LEU A 245 22.85 -18.04 -18.00
CA LEU A 245 22.93 -17.61 -16.62
C LEU A 245 24.01 -16.52 -16.50
N SER A 246 23.66 -15.41 -15.89
CA SER A 246 24.48 -14.21 -15.84
C SER A 246 24.35 -13.51 -14.49
N TYR A 247 25.33 -12.69 -14.15
CA TYR A 247 25.28 -11.77 -13.02
C TYR A 247 25.62 -10.35 -13.49
N VAL A 248 25.16 -9.34 -12.74
CA VAL A 248 25.47 -7.93 -13.04
C VAL A 248 26.69 -7.51 -12.22
N ASP A 249 27.72 -7.00 -12.89
CA ASP A 249 28.89 -6.44 -12.21
C ASP A 249 28.65 -5.01 -11.69
N ARG A 250 29.62 -4.48 -10.94
CA ARG A 250 29.55 -3.13 -10.36
C ARG A 250 29.38 -2.00 -11.38
N THR A 251 29.62 -2.25 -12.66
CA THR A 251 29.48 -1.27 -13.75
C THR A 251 28.15 -1.39 -14.48
N GLY A 252 27.31 -2.35 -14.10
CA GLY A 252 26.03 -2.63 -14.75
C GLY A 252 26.12 -3.55 -15.96
N ARG A 253 27.26 -4.24 -16.16
CA ARG A 253 27.39 -5.20 -17.26
C ARG A 253 26.82 -6.55 -16.86
N LEU A 254 26.02 -7.14 -17.74
CA LEU A 254 25.54 -8.52 -17.59
C LEU A 254 26.63 -9.48 -18.10
N LEU A 255 27.29 -10.16 -17.18
CA LEU A 255 28.38 -11.10 -17.46
C LEU A 255 27.88 -12.54 -17.34
N PRO A 256 28.27 -13.45 -18.26
CA PRO A 256 27.91 -14.85 -18.14
C PRO A 256 28.57 -15.45 -16.89
N ALA A 257 27.78 -16.17 -16.09
CA ALA A 257 28.27 -16.97 -14.99
C ALA A 257 28.95 -18.24 -15.52
N ALA A 258 29.89 -18.79 -14.75
CA ALA A 258 30.62 -19.99 -15.07
C ALA A 258 30.84 -20.88 -13.83
N LEU A 259 31.00 -22.19 -14.02
CA LEU A 259 31.35 -23.10 -12.93
C LEU A 259 32.64 -22.70 -12.22
N GLY A 260 33.60 -22.15 -12.98
CA GLY A 260 34.89 -21.66 -12.46
C GLY A 260 34.76 -20.49 -11.49
N ASP A 261 33.64 -19.77 -11.49
CA ASP A 261 33.41 -18.64 -10.58
C ASP A 261 33.31 -19.10 -9.12
N ASN A 262 32.99 -20.39 -8.88
CA ASN A 262 33.05 -20.97 -7.55
C ASN A 262 34.47 -20.98 -6.99
N ASP A 263 35.49 -21.10 -7.86
CA ASP A 263 36.90 -21.25 -7.47
C ASP A 263 37.74 -20.01 -7.81
N ALA A 264 37.08 -18.92 -8.21
CA ALA A 264 37.72 -17.64 -8.51
C ALA A 264 38.53 -17.11 -7.30
N ALA A 265 39.47 -16.20 -7.58
CA ALA A 265 40.35 -15.64 -6.55
C ALA A 265 39.57 -14.93 -5.41
N ASN A 266 38.40 -14.37 -5.72
CA ASN A 266 37.53 -13.67 -4.77
C ASN A 266 36.43 -14.55 -4.14
N ARG A 267 36.43 -15.87 -4.38
CA ARG A 267 35.39 -16.80 -3.90
C ARG A 267 35.11 -16.70 -2.40
N LEU A 268 33.90 -17.05 -2.01
CA LEU A 268 33.53 -17.26 -0.60
C LEU A 268 33.82 -18.71 -0.20
N VAL A 269 34.13 -18.93 1.08
CA VAL A 269 34.40 -20.28 1.63
C VAL A 269 33.60 -20.48 2.90
N LYS A 270 32.82 -21.56 2.97
CA LYS A 270 32.09 -21.97 4.19
C LYS A 270 31.92 -23.48 4.23
N ASN A 271 32.09 -24.06 5.42
CA ASN A 271 31.99 -25.50 5.66
C ASN A 271 32.87 -26.34 4.71
N GLY A 272 34.08 -25.85 4.41
CA GLY A 272 35.01 -26.51 3.49
C GLY A 272 34.61 -26.46 2.01
N GLN A 273 33.57 -25.72 1.64
CA GLN A 273 33.10 -25.56 0.27
C GLN A 273 33.36 -24.15 -0.24
N ASN A 274 33.70 -24.05 -1.53
CA ASN A 274 33.85 -22.78 -2.23
C ASN A 274 32.52 -22.35 -2.87
N TYR A 275 32.26 -21.05 -2.93
CA TYR A 275 31.06 -20.47 -3.54
C TYR A 275 31.44 -19.25 -4.39
N THR A 276 30.59 -18.94 -5.37
CA THR A 276 30.75 -17.71 -6.14
C THR A 276 30.72 -16.49 -5.23
N ASN A 277 31.38 -15.42 -5.64
CA ASN A 277 31.30 -14.14 -4.96
C ASN A 277 30.92 -13.03 -5.94
N TYR A 278 29.63 -12.96 -6.24
CA TYR A 278 29.03 -11.88 -7.02
C TYR A 278 28.54 -10.70 -6.16
N PHE A 279 28.73 -10.79 -4.84
CA PHE A 279 28.20 -9.80 -3.91
C PHE A 279 29.03 -8.52 -3.91
N HIS A 280 28.32 -7.40 -3.88
CA HIS A 280 28.85 -6.07 -3.64
C HIS A 280 28.42 -5.60 -2.25
N LYS A 281 29.27 -4.81 -1.58
CA LYS A 281 28.88 -4.10 -0.38
C LYS A 281 28.24 -2.77 -0.75
N LEU A 282 27.26 -2.34 0.03
CA LEU A 282 26.62 -1.04 -0.15
C LEU A 282 27.60 0.13 0.05
N SER A 283 28.66 -0.06 0.84
CA SER A 283 29.74 0.92 0.99
C SER A 283 30.55 1.16 -0.29
N ASP A 284 30.59 0.17 -1.18
CA ASP A 284 31.45 0.17 -2.35
C ASP A 284 30.64 0.58 -3.60
N VAL A 285 29.36 0.20 -3.62
CA VAL A 285 28.42 0.41 -4.73
C VAL A 285 27.03 0.62 -4.12
N ASP A 286 26.50 1.84 -4.11
CA ASP A 286 25.15 2.13 -3.59
C ASP A 286 24.05 2.07 -4.66
N TRP A 287 24.44 1.91 -5.92
CA TRP A 287 23.53 1.73 -7.06
C TRP A 287 24.18 0.90 -8.17
N VAL A 288 23.36 0.25 -8.99
CA VAL A 288 23.79 -0.48 -10.19
C VAL A 288 22.89 -0.12 -11.37
N SER A 289 23.48 -0.02 -12.55
CA SER A 289 22.70 0.09 -13.78
C SER A 289 22.24 -1.30 -14.21
N LEU A 290 20.96 -1.44 -14.54
CA LEU A 290 20.38 -2.72 -14.92
C LEU A 290 20.15 -2.77 -16.43
N PRO A 291 20.79 -3.71 -17.15
CA PRO A 291 20.43 -4.04 -18.51
C PRO A 291 19.11 -4.82 -18.54
N ARG A 292 18.62 -5.17 -19.73
CA ARG A 292 17.57 -6.17 -19.87
C ARG A 292 18.05 -7.50 -19.27
N ILE A 293 17.16 -8.18 -18.55
CA ILE A 293 17.45 -9.41 -17.83
C ILE A 293 16.15 -10.18 -17.59
N ASP A 294 16.18 -11.48 -17.87
CA ASP A 294 15.06 -12.38 -17.64
C ASP A 294 15.23 -13.09 -16.29
N SER A 295 14.14 -13.21 -15.53
CA SER A 295 14.12 -13.91 -14.23
C SER A 295 15.25 -13.47 -13.29
N GLY A 296 15.48 -12.16 -13.22
CA GLY A 296 16.44 -11.54 -12.34
C GLY A 296 16.02 -11.67 -10.88
N ARG A 297 17.00 -11.95 -10.02
CA ARG A 297 16.89 -11.81 -8.57
C ARG A 297 18.00 -10.92 -8.06
N MET A 298 17.61 -9.92 -7.28
CA MET A 298 18.54 -9.15 -6.47
C MET A 298 18.55 -9.75 -5.07
N PHE A 299 19.54 -10.58 -4.79
CA PHE A 299 19.79 -11.11 -3.45
C PHE A 299 20.37 -10.00 -2.57
N ILE A 300 19.85 -9.86 -1.36
CA ILE A 300 20.26 -8.84 -0.39
C ILE A 300 20.46 -9.53 0.95
N SER A 301 21.58 -9.28 1.62
CA SER A 301 21.87 -9.85 2.94
C SER A 301 22.56 -8.85 3.86
N VAL A 302 22.43 -9.07 5.17
CA VAL A 302 23.04 -8.22 6.20
C VAL A 302 23.96 -9.02 7.12
N GLY A 303 25.07 -8.40 7.53
CA GLY A 303 26.12 -9.02 8.35
C GLY A 303 27.12 -9.89 7.55
N SER A 304 26.63 -10.69 6.60
CA SER A 304 27.44 -11.54 5.71
C SER A 304 26.83 -11.54 4.30
N PRO A 305 27.62 -11.73 3.22
CA PRO A 305 27.07 -12.12 1.93
C PRO A 305 26.42 -13.51 2.03
N MET A 306 25.60 -13.86 1.02
CA MET A 306 25.07 -15.22 0.87
C MET A 306 26.07 -16.11 0.14
N TYR A 307 25.93 -17.41 0.31
CA TYR A 307 26.74 -18.45 -0.31
C TYR A 307 25.94 -19.09 -1.44
N ILE A 308 26.16 -18.59 -2.67
CA ILE A 308 25.47 -19.05 -3.87
C ILE A 308 26.44 -19.89 -4.71
N LYS A 309 26.00 -21.09 -5.08
CA LYS A 309 26.81 -22.02 -5.89
C LYS A 309 26.33 -21.98 -7.33
N VAL A 310 27.22 -21.78 -8.29
CA VAL A 310 26.90 -22.04 -9.71
C VAL A 310 27.11 -23.53 -9.99
N ASN A 311 26.13 -24.16 -10.61
CA ASN A 311 26.10 -25.60 -10.85
C ASN A 311 25.48 -25.92 -12.22
N ARG A 312 25.39 -27.21 -12.56
CA ARG A 312 24.61 -27.68 -13.70
C ARG A 312 23.33 -28.33 -13.20
N ALA A 313 22.22 -27.98 -13.80
CA ALA A 313 20.95 -28.67 -13.59
C ALA A 313 20.99 -30.06 -14.24
N GLY A 314 19.99 -30.89 -13.93
CA GLY A 314 19.91 -32.27 -14.44
C GLY A 314 19.79 -32.36 -15.96
N ASP A 315 19.34 -31.29 -16.62
CA ASP A 315 19.29 -31.16 -18.08
C ASP A 315 20.60 -30.66 -18.71
N GLY A 316 21.65 -30.46 -17.90
CA GLY A 316 22.98 -29.99 -18.32
C GLY A 316 23.12 -28.48 -18.44
N SER A 317 22.02 -27.72 -18.32
CA SER A 317 22.03 -26.25 -18.33
C SER A 317 22.78 -25.71 -17.12
N LEU A 318 23.42 -24.55 -17.28
CA LEU A 318 24.08 -23.88 -16.16
C LEU A 318 23.03 -23.13 -15.33
N GLY A 319 23.06 -23.32 -14.02
CA GLY A 319 22.17 -22.68 -13.07
C GLY A 319 22.92 -22.21 -11.83
N PHE A 320 22.18 -21.68 -10.87
CA PHE A 320 22.70 -21.44 -9.53
C PHE A 320 21.80 -22.10 -8.49
N ALA A 321 22.40 -22.60 -7.42
CA ALA A 321 21.71 -22.97 -6.20
C ALA A 321 21.73 -21.77 -5.24
N GLY A 322 20.54 -21.19 -5.04
CA GLY A 322 20.28 -20.30 -3.91
C GLY A 322 20.10 -21.10 -2.60
N PRO A 323 19.65 -20.46 -1.51
CA PRO A 323 19.43 -21.12 -0.23
C PRO A 323 18.37 -22.21 -0.30
N ASP A 324 18.72 -23.43 0.15
CA ASP A 324 17.75 -24.49 0.46
C ASP A 324 17.57 -24.58 1.97
N LEU A 325 16.59 -23.85 2.49
CA LEU A 325 16.33 -23.81 3.93
C LEU A 325 15.73 -25.11 4.49
N GLY A 326 15.30 -26.04 3.62
CA GLY A 326 14.90 -27.38 4.02
C GLY A 326 16.10 -28.28 4.38
N ASN A 327 17.29 -27.95 3.87
CA ASN A 327 18.53 -28.60 4.22
C ASN A 327 19.15 -27.94 5.47
N PRO A 328 19.20 -28.62 6.64
CA PRO A 328 19.74 -28.04 7.87
C PRO A 328 21.24 -27.72 7.81
N THR A 329 21.94 -28.19 6.78
CA THR A 329 23.38 -27.92 6.56
C THR A 329 23.64 -26.88 5.47
N ASP A 330 22.59 -26.26 4.91
CA ASP A 330 22.75 -25.18 3.93
C ASP A 330 23.62 -24.04 4.51
N PRO A 331 24.59 -23.52 3.75
CA PRO A 331 25.53 -22.50 4.23
C PRO A 331 24.86 -21.15 4.57
N ASN A 332 23.60 -20.96 4.19
CA ASN A 332 22.81 -19.74 4.43
C ASN A 332 21.84 -19.87 5.60
N GLN A 333 21.82 -21.00 6.33
CA GLN A 333 20.93 -21.20 7.49
C GLN A 333 21.04 -20.09 8.53
N ASP A 334 22.23 -19.52 8.69
CA ASP A 334 22.61 -18.48 9.64
C ASP A 334 22.81 -17.08 9.01
N VAL A 335 22.31 -16.87 7.80
CA VAL A 335 22.36 -15.58 7.10
C VAL A 335 20.99 -14.90 7.15
N ASN A 336 20.95 -13.61 7.47
CA ASN A 336 19.77 -12.78 7.27
C ASN A 336 19.78 -12.29 5.82
N PHE A 337 18.80 -12.71 5.03
CA PHE A 337 18.70 -12.34 3.63
C PHE A 337 17.25 -12.19 3.17
N GLU A 338 17.11 -11.49 2.05
CA GLU A 338 15.91 -11.29 1.27
C GLU A 338 16.27 -11.23 -0.22
N TRP A 339 15.26 -11.22 -1.10
CA TRP A 339 15.47 -10.88 -2.49
C TRP A 339 14.31 -10.11 -3.11
N VAL A 340 14.62 -9.36 -4.15
CA VAL A 340 13.65 -8.76 -5.08
C VAL A 340 13.67 -9.56 -6.38
N GLU A 341 12.52 -9.96 -6.87
CA GLU A 341 12.36 -10.67 -8.15
C GLU A 341 11.97 -9.68 -9.24
N PHE A 342 12.53 -9.81 -10.43
CA PHE A 342 12.21 -8.92 -11.53
C PHE A 342 12.55 -9.49 -12.91
N THR A 343 11.89 -8.93 -13.92
CA THR A 343 12.28 -9.01 -15.33
C THR A 343 12.32 -7.60 -15.89
N ILE A 344 13.36 -7.31 -16.68
CA ILE A 344 13.46 -6.07 -17.46
C ILE A 344 13.53 -6.49 -18.91
N ASP A 345 12.45 -6.27 -19.64
CA ASP A 345 12.33 -6.68 -21.04
C ASP A 345 11.97 -5.49 -21.94
N ARG A 346 11.38 -5.76 -23.12
CA ARG A 346 10.96 -4.72 -24.06
C ARG A 346 9.71 -3.95 -23.62
N TYR A 347 8.97 -4.47 -22.65
CA TYR A 347 7.75 -3.91 -22.09
C TYR A 347 7.99 -3.18 -20.77
N GLY A 348 9.23 -3.06 -20.32
CA GLY A 348 9.63 -2.25 -19.18
C GLY A 348 10.15 -3.09 -18.02
N TYR A 349 9.86 -2.63 -16.81
CA TYR A 349 10.20 -3.31 -15.56
C TYR A 349 8.98 -4.02 -15.03
N HIS A 350 9.15 -5.25 -14.55
CA HIS A 350 8.17 -6.01 -13.79
C HIS A 350 8.90 -6.64 -12.60
N GLY A 351 8.54 -6.30 -11.37
CA GLY A 351 9.20 -6.91 -10.21
C GLY A 351 8.55 -6.61 -8.87
N ASN A 352 8.94 -7.40 -7.87
CA ASN A 352 8.24 -7.49 -6.59
C ASN A 352 9.21 -7.84 -5.44
N THR A 353 8.84 -7.42 -4.23
CA THR A 353 9.28 -8.14 -3.02
C THR A 353 8.56 -9.47 -2.93
N THR A 354 9.04 -10.43 -2.13
CA THR A 354 8.35 -11.73 -2.00
C THR A 354 8.45 -12.32 -0.61
N ARG A 355 7.35 -12.90 -0.14
CA ARG A 355 7.26 -13.70 1.09
C ARG A 355 6.85 -15.14 0.80
N VAL A 356 6.83 -15.54 -0.47
CA VAL A 356 6.44 -16.89 -0.93
C VAL A 356 7.25 -18.00 -0.24
N ASP A 357 8.51 -17.72 0.10
CA ASP A 357 9.38 -18.66 0.80
C ASP A 357 9.67 -18.27 2.24
N GLN A 358 9.92 -16.98 2.52
CA GLN A 358 10.27 -16.51 3.86
C GLN A 358 10.14 -14.98 4.01
N PHE A 359 10.19 -14.55 5.26
CA PHE A 359 10.55 -13.19 5.70
C PHE A 359 11.83 -13.24 6.52
N GLY A 360 12.86 -12.53 6.09
CA GLY A 360 14.12 -12.29 6.77
C GLY A 360 14.13 -10.91 7.43
N PHE A 361 13.86 -9.84 6.67
CA PHE A 361 13.77 -8.46 7.16
C PHE A 361 12.91 -7.59 6.22
N PRO A 362 12.42 -6.41 6.68
CA PRO A 362 11.57 -5.55 5.86
C PRO A 362 12.27 -5.08 4.59
N LEU A 363 11.61 -5.22 3.44
CA LEU A 363 12.01 -4.61 2.18
C LEU A 363 10.90 -3.70 1.65
N ARG A 364 11.30 -2.50 1.18
CA ARG A 364 10.42 -1.62 0.40
C ARG A 364 11.04 -1.30 -0.93
N THR A 365 10.25 -1.36 -1.99
CA THR A 365 10.65 -1.02 -3.36
C THR A 365 9.83 0.16 -3.86
N ARG A 366 10.50 1.23 -4.32
CA ARG A 366 9.89 2.40 -4.97
C ARG A 366 10.29 2.44 -6.43
N LEU A 367 9.34 2.19 -7.33
CA LEU A 367 9.54 2.24 -8.78
C LEU A 367 9.22 3.65 -9.29
N LEU A 368 10.16 4.21 -10.05
CA LEU A 368 10.07 5.51 -10.69
C LEU A 368 10.04 5.35 -12.21
N GLY A 369 9.13 6.05 -12.88
CA GLY A 369 9.06 6.18 -14.33
C GLY A 369 9.68 7.48 -14.84
N ARG A 370 10.03 7.51 -16.14
CA ARG A 370 10.49 8.76 -16.78
C ARG A 370 9.35 9.75 -17.07
N ASP A 371 8.14 9.25 -17.11
CA ASP A 371 6.87 9.97 -17.30
C ASP A 371 6.26 10.51 -16.01
N GLY A 372 6.93 10.34 -14.86
CA GLY A 372 6.45 10.79 -13.55
C GLY A 372 5.74 9.71 -12.73
N TYR A 373 5.67 8.46 -13.20
CA TYR A 373 5.20 7.34 -12.37
C TYR A 373 6.06 7.22 -11.09
N ASP A 374 5.42 7.04 -9.94
CA ASP A 374 6.08 6.85 -8.65
C ASP A 374 5.19 5.99 -7.75
N ARG A 375 5.62 4.76 -7.46
CA ARG A 375 4.88 3.86 -6.58
C ARG A 375 5.81 3.11 -5.65
N THR A 376 5.45 3.04 -4.38
CA THR A 376 6.18 2.31 -3.35
C THR A 376 5.32 1.19 -2.77
N LEU A 377 5.87 -0.02 -2.68
CA LEU A 377 5.27 -1.17 -1.98
C LEU A 377 6.27 -1.82 -1.03
N GLY A 378 5.79 -2.72 -0.17
CA GLY A 378 6.58 -3.45 0.82
C GLY A 378 6.14 -3.20 2.27
N GLU A 379 6.92 -3.71 3.22
CA GLU A 379 6.53 -3.73 4.63
C GLU A 379 6.54 -2.34 5.31
N THR A 380 5.64 -2.15 6.28
CA THR A 380 5.45 -0.88 7.02
C THR A 380 6.05 -0.87 8.43
N ALA A 381 6.43 -2.04 8.96
CA ALA A 381 6.90 -2.23 10.33
C ALA A 381 8.38 -2.63 10.42
N THR A 382 8.97 -2.47 11.61
CA THR A 382 10.33 -2.96 11.90
C THR A 382 10.35 -4.48 11.95
N ARG A 383 11.53 -5.10 11.80
CA ARG A 383 11.68 -6.56 11.89
C ARG A 383 11.25 -7.06 13.26
N ALA A 384 11.68 -6.38 14.32
CA ALA A 384 11.32 -6.75 15.68
C ALA A 384 9.80 -6.76 15.90
N GLN A 385 9.11 -5.71 15.40
CA GLN A 385 7.67 -5.61 15.46
C GLN A 385 6.99 -6.73 14.66
N ILE A 386 7.44 -7.00 13.42
CA ILE A 386 6.90 -8.08 12.58
C ILE A 386 6.99 -9.44 13.27
N PHE A 387 8.15 -9.78 13.86
CA PHE A 387 8.29 -11.06 14.55
C PHE A 387 7.34 -11.16 15.76
N ALA A 388 7.21 -10.09 16.55
CA ALA A 388 6.32 -10.06 17.70
C ALA A 388 4.84 -10.16 17.29
N ASP A 389 4.44 -9.40 16.27
CA ASP A 389 3.09 -9.39 15.73
C ASP A 389 2.73 -10.74 15.11
N PHE A 390 3.65 -11.37 14.38
CA PHE A 390 3.39 -12.69 13.80
C PHE A 390 3.11 -13.72 14.88
N GLU A 391 3.94 -13.79 15.92
CA GLU A 391 3.75 -14.72 17.06
C GLU A 391 2.42 -14.46 17.80
N ALA A 392 1.98 -13.20 17.89
CA ALA A 392 0.78 -12.79 18.59
C ALA A 392 -0.52 -12.98 17.78
N GLN A 393 -0.50 -12.66 16.48
CA GLN A 393 -1.71 -12.48 15.67
C GLN A 393 -2.11 -13.73 14.90
N VAL A 394 -1.16 -14.59 14.49
CA VAL A 394 -1.50 -15.77 13.67
C VAL A 394 -2.06 -16.93 14.52
N PRO A 395 -2.89 -17.81 13.93
CA PRO A 395 -3.34 -19.04 14.59
C PRO A 395 -2.17 -19.92 15.04
N ALA A 396 -2.42 -20.77 16.04
CA ALA A 396 -1.39 -21.56 16.71
C ALA A 396 -0.58 -22.45 15.75
N GLU A 397 -1.21 -22.92 14.68
CA GLU A 397 -0.61 -23.76 13.64
C GLU A 397 0.52 -23.05 12.87
N PHE A 398 0.45 -21.73 12.74
CA PHE A 398 1.41 -20.90 11.99
C PHE A 398 2.54 -20.37 12.86
N ARG A 399 2.38 -20.26 14.18
CA ARG A 399 3.42 -19.72 15.09
C ARG A 399 4.79 -20.43 14.97
N PRO A 400 4.86 -21.77 14.82
CA PRO A 400 6.14 -22.47 14.65
C PRO A 400 6.90 -22.16 13.34
N LEU A 401 6.33 -21.37 12.43
CA LEU A 401 7.02 -20.89 11.23
C LEU A 401 8.12 -19.88 11.55
N VAL A 402 8.12 -19.33 12.76
CA VAL A 402 9.16 -18.43 13.26
C VAL A 402 10.43 -19.24 13.59
N GLN A 403 11.50 -18.99 12.82
CA GLN A 403 12.82 -19.61 12.95
C GLN A 403 13.85 -18.55 13.36
N ARG A 404 13.82 -18.20 14.66
CA ARG A 404 14.74 -17.22 15.24
C ARG A 404 16.20 -17.72 15.21
N PRO A 405 17.17 -16.79 15.13
CA PRO A 405 17.00 -15.35 15.00
C PRO A 405 16.76 -14.88 13.56
N TYR A 406 16.67 -15.77 12.56
CA TYR A 406 16.90 -15.40 11.16
C TYR A 406 15.65 -15.07 10.36
N ARG A 407 14.55 -15.81 10.52
CA ARG A 407 13.43 -15.70 9.58
C ARG A 407 12.09 -16.21 10.11
N ILE A 408 11.04 -15.93 9.35
CA ILE A 408 9.73 -16.58 9.41
C ILE A 408 9.56 -17.29 8.05
N VAL A 409 9.39 -18.60 8.03
CA VAL A 409 9.32 -19.37 6.78
C VAL A 409 7.88 -19.54 6.30
N ALA A 410 7.68 -19.68 5.00
CA ALA A 410 6.37 -19.97 4.44
C ALA A 410 5.85 -21.35 4.90
N PRO A 411 4.52 -21.57 4.92
CA PRO A 411 3.93 -22.74 5.59
C PRO A 411 4.51 -24.09 5.16
N ALA A 412 4.64 -24.33 3.84
CA ALA A 412 5.16 -25.58 3.28
C ALA A 412 6.69 -25.74 3.44
N LYS A 413 7.41 -24.70 3.86
CA LYS A 413 8.82 -24.79 4.29
C LYS A 413 8.96 -25.16 5.76
N GLY A 414 7.86 -25.18 6.51
CA GLY A 414 7.79 -25.55 7.92
C GLY A 414 6.79 -26.67 8.18
N ASN A 415 5.92 -26.46 9.17
CA ASN A 415 5.04 -27.50 9.71
C ASN A 415 3.90 -27.94 8.78
N PHE A 416 3.69 -27.27 7.64
CA PHE A 416 2.65 -27.64 6.67
C PHE A 416 3.18 -28.49 5.52
N ASN A 417 4.46 -28.87 5.55
CA ASN A 417 5.01 -29.79 4.54
C ASN A 417 4.47 -31.23 4.74
N HIS A 418 4.70 -32.10 3.75
CA HIS A 418 4.35 -33.51 3.80
C HIS A 418 4.87 -34.19 5.06
N GLY A 419 4.00 -34.95 5.74
CA GLY A 419 4.34 -35.69 6.96
C GLY A 419 4.63 -34.82 8.19
N ARG A 420 4.43 -33.50 8.11
CA ARG A 420 4.55 -32.58 9.26
C ARG A 420 3.20 -32.38 9.94
N PRO A 421 3.15 -31.82 11.17
CA PRO A 421 1.92 -31.74 11.96
C PRO A 421 0.72 -31.09 11.25
N GLN A 422 0.96 -30.15 10.34
CA GLN A 422 -0.06 -29.45 9.56
C GLN A 422 -0.06 -29.85 8.08
N GLY A 423 0.52 -31.00 7.74
CA GLY A 423 0.65 -31.48 6.36
C GLY A 423 -0.69 -31.80 5.66
N SER A 424 -1.79 -31.86 6.40
CA SER A 424 -3.15 -32.10 5.91
C SER A 424 -4.12 -30.94 6.24
N TYR A 425 -3.60 -29.73 6.48
CA TYR A 425 -4.36 -28.57 6.97
C TYR A 425 -5.57 -28.19 6.10
N PHE A 426 -5.47 -28.32 4.77
CA PHE A 426 -6.55 -27.98 3.84
C PHE A 426 -7.43 -29.16 3.45
N ASP A 427 -7.08 -30.41 3.82
CA ASP A 427 -7.69 -31.62 3.23
C ASP A 427 -9.21 -31.68 3.43
N ALA A 428 -9.70 -31.36 4.63
CA ALA A 428 -11.14 -31.33 4.91
C ALA A 428 -11.89 -30.26 4.10
N TYR A 429 -11.26 -29.11 3.85
CA TYR A 429 -11.83 -28.05 3.03
C TYR A 429 -11.81 -28.43 1.55
N VAL A 430 -10.76 -29.08 1.07
CA VAL A 430 -10.71 -29.65 -0.29
C VAL A 430 -11.85 -30.65 -0.50
N ASP A 431 -12.08 -31.54 0.47
CA ASP A 431 -13.22 -32.48 0.44
C ASP A 431 -14.57 -31.79 0.45
N GLN A 432 -14.71 -30.66 1.14
CA GLN A 432 -15.92 -29.84 1.12
C GLN A 432 -16.13 -29.18 -0.25
N VAL A 433 -15.09 -28.56 -0.82
CA VAL A 433 -15.13 -27.92 -2.14
C VAL A 433 -15.51 -28.95 -3.20
N TRP A 434 -14.88 -30.13 -3.20
CA TRP A 434 -15.17 -31.17 -4.19
C TRP A 434 -16.60 -31.69 -4.08
N ARG A 435 -17.10 -31.92 -2.85
CA ARG A 435 -18.49 -32.34 -2.63
C ARG A 435 -19.49 -31.27 -3.07
N HIS A 436 -19.22 -30.00 -2.75
CA HIS A 436 -20.10 -28.89 -3.11
C HIS A 436 -20.20 -28.76 -4.63
N TYR A 437 -19.06 -28.74 -5.33
CA TYR A 437 -19.02 -28.57 -6.77
C TYR A 437 -19.22 -29.86 -7.57
N ALA A 438 -19.51 -31.00 -6.94
CA ALA A 438 -20.12 -32.14 -7.64
C ALA A 438 -21.60 -31.86 -7.95
N ALA A 439 -22.28 -31.12 -7.08
CA ALA A 439 -23.71 -30.80 -7.20
C ALA A 439 -23.99 -29.39 -7.74
N ASN A 440 -23.02 -28.49 -7.71
CA ASN A 440 -23.16 -27.08 -8.10
C ASN A 440 -22.11 -26.66 -9.13
N ASP A 441 -22.41 -25.63 -9.92
CA ASP A 441 -21.42 -25.03 -10.81
C ASP A 441 -20.62 -23.94 -10.07
N LEU A 442 -19.30 -23.92 -10.27
CA LEU A 442 -18.46 -22.76 -9.95
C LEU A 442 -18.35 -21.89 -11.21
N VAL A 443 -18.78 -20.62 -11.14
CA VAL A 443 -18.65 -19.69 -12.27
C VAL A 443 -17.85 -18.47 -11.85
N PHE A 444 -16.75 -18.18 -12.54
CA PHE A 444 -15.93 -16.99 -12.28
C PHE A 444 -15.33 -16.44 -13.58
N THR A 445 -14.93 -15.16 -13.57
CA THR A 445 -14.28 -14.52 -14.70
C THR A 445 -12.82 -14.19 -14.38
N ALA A 446 -11.90 -14.47 -15.30
CA ALA A 446 -10.53 -13.98 -15.28
C ALA A 446 -10.25 -13.18 -16.57
N GLU A 447 -9.05 -12.61 -16.69
CA GLU A 447 -8.67 -11.87 -17.90
C GLU A 447 -8.87 -12.70 -19.18
N ALA A 448 -8.60 -14.01 -19.10
CA ALA A 448 -8.73 -14.90 -20.23
C ALA A 448 -10.18 -15.19 -20.66
N GLY A 449 -11.20 -14.92 -19.83
CA GLY A 449 -12.61 -15.24 -20.11
C GLY A 449 -13.39 -15.72 -18.87
N THR A 450 -14.61 -16.18 -19.10
CA THR A 450 -15.48 -16.73 -18.05
C THR A 450 -15.39 -18.25 -18.03
N PHE A 451 -15.16 -18.80 -16.85
CA PHE A 451 -15.03 -20.23 -16.62
C PHE A 451 -16.22 -20.76 -15.84
N ARG A 452 -16.76 -21.90 -16.26
CA ARG A 452 -17.79 -22.65 -15.54
C ARG A 452 -17.28 -24.05 -15.23
N GLY A 453 -17.12 -24.37 -13.96
CA GLY A 453 -16.59 -25.64 -13.47
C GLY A 453 -17.63 -26.51 -12.80
N ARG A 454 -17.47 -27.83 -12.96
CA ARG A 454 -18.15 -28.88 -12.20
C ARG A 454 -17.17 -30.00 -11.86
N VAL A 455 -17.29 -30.59 -10.68
CA VAL A 455 -16.55 -31.81 -10.33
C VAL A 455 -17.23 -33.01 -11.01
N VAL A 456 -16.48 -33.71 -11.85
CA VAL A 456 -16.92 -34.93 -12.56
C VAL A 456 -15.96 -36.06 -12.20
N GLY A 457 -16.48 -37.08 -11.52
CA GLY A 457 -15.62 -38.10 -10.91
C GLY A 457 -14.72 -37.47 -9.84
N ASN A 458 -13.40 -37.53 -10.05
CA ASN A 458 -12.43 -36.91 -9.14
C ASN A 458 -11.85 -35.58 -9.66
N ASP A 459 -12.17 -35.21 -10.91
CA ASP A 459 -11.58 -34.04 -11.57
C ASP A 459 -12.53 -32.85 -11.49
N PHE A 460 -11.96 -31.66 -11.36
CA PHE A 460 -12.70 -30.41 -11.51
C PHE A 460 -12.58 -29.97 -12.97
N VAL A 461 -13.68 -30.09 -13.72
CA VAL A 461 -13.71 -29.88 -15.18
C VAL A 461 -14.42 -28.56 -15.48
N PHE A 462 -13.77 -27.72 -16.28
CA PHE A 462 -14.22 -26.38 -16.62
C PHE A 462 -14.47 -26.25 -18.13
N SER A 463 -15.47 -25.46 -18.48
CA SER A 463 -15.60 -24.85 -19.80
C SER A 463 -15.22 -23.37 -19.76
N LYS A 464 -14.87 -22.83 -20.92
CA LYS A 464 -14.58 -21.41 -21.13
C LYS A 464 -15.60 -20.80 -22.08
N ASP A 465 -16.20 -19.67 -21.68
CA ASP A 465 -17.11 -18.85 -22.48
C ASP A 465 -18.27 -19.65 -23.14
N GLY A 466 -18.79 -20.66 -22.44
CA GLY A 466 -19.87 -21.53 -22.94
C GLY A 466 -19.42 -22.60 -23.93
N GLY A 467 -18.11 -22.74 -24.16
CA GLY A 467 -17.51 -23.79 -24.98
C GLY A 467 -17.51 -25.18 -24.33
N PRO A 468 -16.74 -26.14 -24.87
CA PRO A 468 -16.64 -27.49 -24.31
C PRO A 468 -16.03 -27.48 -22.90
N ALA A 469 -16.36 -28.49 -22.10
CA ALA A 469 -15.79 -28.71 -20.77
C ALA A 469 -14.55 -29.62 -20.87
N ASP A 470 -13.42 -29.04 -21.25
CA ASP A 470 -12.16 -29.74 -21.56
C ASP A 470 -10.93 -29.14 -20.84
N ILE A 471 -11.16 -28.32 -19.82
CA ILE A 471 -10.13 -27.70 -18.97
C ILE A 471 -10.15 -28.39 -17.61
N TYR A 472 -9.04 -29.00 -17.18
CA TYR A 472 -9.03 -29.88 -16.01
C TYR A 472 -8.12 -29.40 -14.88
N ILE A 473 -8.63 -29.51 -13.65
CA ILE A 473 -7.80 -29.78 -12.47
C ILE A 473 -7.99 -31.26 -12.15
N ARG A 474 -6.92 -32.04 -12.35
CA ARG A 474 -6.96 -33.50 -12.25
C ARG A 474 -6.78 -33.95 -10.80
N GLY A 475 -7.80 -34.57 -10.24
CA GLY A 475 -7.87 -34.97 -8.83
C GLY A 475 -7.93 -33.80 -7.84
N LYS A 476 -8.10 -34.16 -6.56
CA LYS A 476 -8.05 -33.22 -5.43
C LYS A 476 -6.62 -32.71 -5.19
N PRO A 477 -6.40 -31.40 -4.97
CA PRO A 477 -5.09 -30.89 -4.58
C PRO A 477 -4.75 -31.26 -3.14
N THR A 478 -3.47 -31.42 -2.85
CA THR A 478 -2.98 -31.57 -1.47
C THR A 478 -2.83 -30.19 -0.80
N THR A 479 -2.69 -30.19 0.53
CA THR A 479 -2.30 -29.00 1.29
C THR A 479 -1.06 -28.31 0.71
N GLN A 480 -0.05 -29.07 0.27
CA GLN A 480 1.18 -28.51 -0.31
C GLN A 480 0.94 -27.95 -1.72
N ALA A 481 0.13 -28.63 -2.55
CA ALA A 481 -0.24 -28.10 -3.86
C ALA A 481 -0.93 -26.73 -3.76
N ILE A 482 -1.78 -26.54 -2.75
CA ILE A 482 -2.44 -25.26 -2.46
C ILE A 482 -1.43 -24.20 -2.00
N LEU A 483 -0.57 -24.53 -1.05
CA LEU A 483 0.37 -23.57 -0.46
C LEU A 483 1.50 -23.16 -1.42
N GLU A 484 1.94 -24.07 -2.28
CA GLU A 484 3.08 -23.86 -3.19
C GLU A 484 2.66 -23.62 -4.64
N GLY A 485 1.36 -23.74 -4.97
CA GLY A 485 0.89 -23.65 -6.36
C GLY A 485 1.56 -24.72 -7.23
N SER A 486 1.50 -25.97 -6.79
CA SER A 486 2.26 -27.07 -7.36
C SER A 486 1.36 -28.27 -7.71
N GLY A 487 1.96 -29.34 -8.25
CA GLY A 487 1.23 -30.55 -8.61
C GLY A 487 0.10 -30.28 -9.60
N ASN A 488 -1.12 -30.73 -9.29
CA ASN A 488 -2.30 -30.54 -10.13
C ASN A 488 -2.83 -29.09 -10.16
N LEU A 489 -2.21 -28.17 -9.42
CA LEU A 489 -2.44 -26.73 -9.49
C LEU A 489 -1.37 -25.96 -10.29
N ALA A 490 -0.48 -26.67 -11.00
CA ALA A 490 0.48 -26.06 -11.93
C ALA A 490 0.80 -26.93 -13.16
N ALA A 491 -0.15 -27.76 -13.59
CA ALA A 491 0.04 -28.75 -14.65
C ALA A 491 -0.85 -28.49 -15.87
N GLY A 492 -0.48 -29.07 -17.00
CA GLY A 492 -1.28 -28.99 -18.23
C GLY A 492 -1.04 -27.72 -19.05
N SER A 493 -2.04 -27.38 -19.84
CA SER A 493 -2.07 -26.30 -20.83
C SER A 493 -2.07 -24.90 -20.20
N ALA A 494 -1.80 -23.88 -21.02
CA ALA A 494 -1.81 -22.49 -20.57
C ALA A 494 -3.18 -22.06 -20.01
N VAL A 495 -4.29 -22.51 -20.61
CA VAL A 495 -5.64 -22.19 -20.11
C VAL A 495 -5.99 -22.92 -18.81
N GLU A 496 -5.53 -24.16 -18.64
CA GLU A 496 -5.64 -24.88 -17.37
C GLU A 496 -4.90 -24.14 -16.25
N LYS A 497 -3.71 -23.60 -16.54
CA LYS A 497 -2.94 -22.80 -15.57
C LYS A 497 -3.63 -21.50 -15.16
N VAL A 498 -4.39 -20.85 -16.06
CA VAL A 498 -5.23 -19.70 -15.70
C VAL A 498 -6.26 -20.10 -14.65
N VAL A 499 -6.97 -21.21 -14.86
CA VAL A 499 -7.96 -21.72 -13.89
C VAL A 499 -7.27 -22.13 -12.58
N GLN A 500 -6.16 -22.86 -12.66
CA GLN A 500 -5.43 -23.33 -11.49
C GLN A 500 -4.91 -22.17 -10.62
N ALA A 501 -4.43 -21.07 -11.20
CA ALA A 501 -4.04 -19.88 -10.45
C ALA A 501 -5.22 -19.29 -9.65
N GLN A 502 -6.39 -19.13 -10.29
CA GLN A 502 -7.59 -18.60 -9.62
C GLN A 502 -8.06 -19.53 -8.49
N ILE A 503 -8.10 -20.84 -8.72
CA ILE A 503 -8.50 -21.83 -7.72
C ILE A 503 -7.49 -21.90 -6.57
N THR A 504 -6.20 -21.81 -6.85
CA THR A 504 -5.15 -21.78 -5.81
C THR A 504 -5.29 -20.55 -4.92
N ALA A 505 -5.49 -19.37 -5.50
CA ALA A 505 -5.74 -18.15 -4.72
C ALA A 505 -7.03 -18.25 -3.90
N ALA A 506 -8.11 -18.78 -4.48
CA ALA A 506 -9.38 -18.96 -3.78
C ALA A 506 -9.29 -19.97 -2.62
N PHE A 507 -8.46 -21.01 -2.74
CA PHE A 507 -8.14 -21.90 -1.62
C PHE A 507 -7.38 -21.19 -0.51
N ASN A 508 -6.27 -20.51 -0.83
CA ASN A 508 -5.46 -19.79 0.16
C ASN A 508 -6.28 -18.73 0.91
N ARG A 509 -7.21 -18.06 0.23
CA ARG A 509 -8.08 -17.00 0.77
C ARG A 509 -9.40 -17.53 1.38
N HIS A 510 -9.65 -18.83 1.33
CA HIS A 510 -10.88 -19.50 1.79
C HIS A 510 -12.16 -18.92 1.16
N LEU A 511 -12.27 -18.95 -0.17
CA LEU A 511 -13.38 -18.34 -0.91
C LEU A 511 -14.34 -19.33 -1.57
N LEU A 512 -13.85 -20.54 -1.89
CA LEU A 512 -14.50 -21.44 -2.86
C LEU A 512 -15.93 -21.84 -2.49
N VAL A 513 -16.29 -21.99 -1.21
CA VAL A 513 -17.68 -22.37 -0.83
C VAL A 513 -18.33 -21.36 0.10
N THR A 514 -17.67 -20.23 0.35
CA THR A 514 -18.03 -19.24 1.36
C THR A 514 -18.31 -17.87 0.76
N VAL A 515 -17.79 -17.58 -0.42
CA VAL A 515 -17.87 -16.26 -1.05
C VAL A 515 -18.28 -16.41 -2.50
N ASP A 516 -19.30 -15.66 -2.90
CA ASP A 516 -19.72 -15.57 -4.30
C ASP A 516 -18.53 -15.12 -5.19
N PRO A 517 -18.25 -15.80 -6.32
CA PRO A 517 -17.13 -15.47 -7.18
C PRO A 517 -17.07 -14.03 -7.71
N SER A 518 -18.21 -13.33 -7.80
CA SER A 518 -18.25 -11.90 -8.14
C SER A 518 -17.52 -11.03 -7.11
N ARG A 519 -17.38 -11.51 -5.87
CA ARG A 519 -16.67 -10.85 -4.77
C ARG A 519 -15.24 -11.34 -4.59
N TRP A 520 -14.72 -12.21 -5.45
CA TRP A 520 -13.34 -12.68 -5.30
C TRP A 520 -12.29 -11.58 -5.46
N SER A 521 -12.62 -10.38 -5.94
CA SER A 521 -11.73 -9.21 -5.94
C SER A 521 -11.79 -8.36 -4.66
N ASP A 522 -12.82 -8.57 -3.83
CA ASP A 522 -13.04 -7.86 -2.57
C ASP A 522 -12.17 -8.48 -1.45
N SER A 523 -11.08 -7.80 -1.11
CA SER A 523 -10.13 -8.27 -0.09
C SER A 523 -10.74 -8.32 1.32
N ALA A 524 -11.85 -7.62 1.58
CA ALA A 524 -12.55 -7.74 2.87
C ALA A 524 -13.17 -9.13 3.08
N SER A 525 -13.29 -9.93 2.01
CA SER A 525 -13.83 -11.29 2.07
C SER A 525 -12.76 -12.37 2.31
N TYR A 526 -11.47 -12.01 2.34
CA TYR A 526 -10.38 -12.98 2.38
C TYR A 526 -10.05 -13.40 3.82
N TYR A 527 -9.63 -14.66 3.98
CA TYR A 527 -9.05 -15.19 5.23
C TYR A 527 -9.98 -15.14 6.46
N LEU A 528 -11.30 -14.96 6.25
CA LEU A 528 -12.29 -14.80 7.33
C LEU A 528 -12.58 -16.10 8.11
N THR A 529 -12.25 -17.25 7.53
CA THR A 529 -12.54 -18.58 8.10
C THR A 529 -11.38 -19.53 7.83
N SER A 530 -11.07 -20.41 8.80
CA SER A 530 -10.07 -21.46 8.64
C SER A 530 -10.65 -22.73 8.00
N PRO A 531 -9.85 -23.50 7.21
CA PRO A 531 -8.44 -23.26 6.92
C PRO A 531 -8.23 -22.15 5.89
N ALA A 532 -7.29 -21.26 6.15
CA ALA A 532 -6.82 -20.23 5.21
C ALA A 532 -5.32 -20.03 5.38
N ASN A 533 -4.66 -19.41 4.41
CA ASN A 533 -3.24 -19.08 4.51
C ASN A 533 -3.05 -17.82 5.37
N HIS A 534 -3.08 -18.01 6.70
CA HIS A 534 -2.91 -16.93 7.67
C HIS A 534 -1.49 -16.35 7.69
N PHE A 535 -0.51 -17.07 7.13
CA PHE A 535 0.82 -16.50 6.84
C PHE A 535 0.72 -15.42 5.76
N ALA A 536 0.02 -15.68 4.65
CA ALA A 536 -0.18 -14.67 3.60
C ALA A 536 -1.03 -13.49 4.11
N ALA A 537 -2.11 -13.78 4.85
CA ALA A 537 -2.98 -12.76 5.45
C ALA A 537 -2.18 -11.74 6.29
N PHE A 538 -1.23 -12.23 7.10
CA PHE A 538 -0.36 -11.40 7.92
C PHE A 538 0.45 -10.41 7.09
N TRP A 539 1.02 -10.82 5.95
CA TRP A 539 1.82 -9.92 5.13
C TRP A 539 0.99 -8.80 4.51
N HIS A 540 -0.26 -9.08 4.12
CA HIS A 540 -1.16 -8.02 3.64
C HIS A 540 -1.43 -6.98 4.73
N THR A 541 -1.62 -7.36 6.00
CA THR A 541 -1.90 -6.37 7.06
C THR A 541 -0.68 -5.53 7.46
N HIS A 542 0.53 -5.96 7.09
CA HIS A 542 1.80 -5.30 7.43
C HIS A 542 2.52 -4.71 6.19
N SER A 543 1.81 -4.54 5.07
CA SER A 543 2.36 -4.00 3.84
C SER A 543 1.56 -2.80 3.33
N ILE A 544 2.24 -1.90 2.61
CA ILE A 544 1.63 -0.74 1.97
C ILE A 544 0.49 -1.20 1.04
N ASP A 545 -0.63 -0.48 1.07
CA ASP A 545 -1.86 -0.74 0.31
C ASP A 545 -2.51 -2.12 0.54
N GLY A 546 -2.06 -2.88 1.55
CA GLY A 546 -2.50 -4.26 1.72
C GLY A 546 -1.94 -5.21 0.65
N LEU A 547 -0.84 -4.87 -0.02
CA LEU A 547 -0.28 -5.61 -1.15
C LEU A 547 1.00 -6.35 -0.75
N ALA A 548 0.98 -7.68 -0.89
CA ALA A 548 2.09 -8.55 -0.53
C ALA A 548 2.09 -9.81 -1.39
N TYR A 549 3.27 -10.32 -1.73
CA TYR A 549 3.40 -11.63 -2.36
C TYR A 549 3.51 -12.72 -1.27
N GLY A 550 2.38 -13.03 -0.61
CA GLY A 550 2.33 -13.96 0.53
C GLY A 550 2.27 -15.44 0.15
N PHE A 551 1.88 -15.75 -1.09
CA PHE A 551 1.90 -17.08 -1.70
C PHE A 551 2.02 -16.96 -3.23
N CYS A 552 2.26 -18.08 -3.92
CA CYS A 552 2.61 -18.15 -5.35
C CYS A 552 1.66 -17.47 -6.35
N TYR A 553 0.39 -17.29 -6.01
CA TYR A 553 -0.63 -16.68 -6.89
C TYR A 553 -1.35 -15.50 -6.21
N ASP A 554 -0.64 -14.75 -5.36
CA ASP A 554 -1.22 -13.57 -4.69
C ASP A 554 -1.49 -12.41 -5.68
N ASP A 555 -0.84 -12.43 -6.84
CA ASP A 555 -1.08 -11.54 -7.97
C ASP A 555 -2.48 -11.70 -8.57
N VAL A 556 -3.17 -12.82 -8.33
CA VAL A 556 -4.59 -12.98 -8.66
C VAL A 556 -5.40 -11.88 -7.98
N ARG A 557 -6.06 -11.05 -8.81
CA ARG A 557 -6.77 -9.82 -8.42
C ARG A 557 -5.88 -8.69 -7.91
N SER A 558 -4.63 -8.66 -8.38
CA SER A 558 -3.65 -7.60 -8.12
C SER A 558 -3.39 -7.37 -6.63
N LYS A 559 -3.20 -8.46 -5.87
CA LYS A 559 -2.95 -8.39 -4.42
C LYS A 559 -1.49 -8.65 -4.03
N SER A 560 -0.65 -8.96 -5.01
CA SER A 560 0.80 -9.06 -4.82
C SER A 560 1.47 -7.70 -4.69
N SER A 561 2.74 -7.70 -4.25
CA SER A 561 3.61 -6.52 -4.22
C SER A 561 4.26 -6.22 -5.59
N LEU A 562 3.64 -6.63 -6.69
CA LEU A 562 4.12 -6.38 -8.05
C LEU A 562 4.09 -4.89 -8.38
N LEU A 563 5.24 -4.37 -8.80
CA LEU A 563 5.40 -3.08 -9.44
C LEU A 563 5.81 -3.31 -10.89
N GLU A 564 5.13 -2.63 -11.80
CA GLU A 564 5.47 -2.66 -13.21
C GLU A 564 5.28 -1.30 -13.86
N HIS A 565 6.14 -1.00 -14.85
CA HIS A 565 6.03 0.24 -15.62
C HIS A 565 6.75 0.12 -16.97
N PRO A 566 6.13 0.53 -18.10
CA PRO A 566 6.74 0.46 -19.42
C PRO A 566 7.91 1.40 -19.68
N ASP A 567 8.02 2.51 -18.94
CA ASP A 567 9.16 3.44 -19.08
C ASP A 567 9.90 3.66 -17.75
N PRO A 568 10.59 2.62 -17.23
CA PRO A 568 11.16 2.64 -15.89
C PRO A 568 12.45 3.47 -15.84
N LYS A 569 12.48 4.47 -14.96
CA LYS A 569 13.67 5.29 -14.67
C LYS A 569 14.58 4.60 -13.64
N GLY A 570 14.01 4.09 -12.56
CA GLY A 570 14.78 3.40 -11.54
C GLY A 570 13.96 2.82 -10.40
N LEU A 571 14.60 1.95 -9.64
CA LEU A 571 14.02 1.27 -8.48
C LEU A 571 14.87 1.61 -7.25
N ILE A 572 14.24 2.17 -6.22
CA ILE A 572 14.89 2.31 -4.91
C ILE A 572 14.48 1.13 -4.05
N ILE A 573 15.46 0.40 -3.52
CA ILE A 573 15.24 -0.71 -2.59
C ILE A 573 15.73 -0.28 -1.19
N THR A 574 14.81 -0.16 -0.24
CA THR A 574 15.13 0.17 1.15
C THR A 574 15.24 -1.10 1.99
N VAL A 575 16.41 -1.35 2.56
CA VAL A 575 16.70 -2.47 3.46
C VAL A 575 16.37 -2.05 4.90
N GLY A 576 15.27 -2.56 5.45
CA GLY A 576 14.82 -2.26 6.81
C GLY A 576 15.36 -3.21 7.88
N TRP A 577 15.08 -2.89 9.15
CA TRP A 577 15.38 -3.72 10.33
C TRP A 577 14.39 -3.47 11.46
#